data_AF-A0A9D7NTX3-F1
#
_entry.id   AF-A0A9D7NTX3-F1
#
_cell.length_a   1.000
_cell.length_b   1.000
_cell.length_c   1.000
_cell.angle_alpha   90.00
_cell.angle_beta   90.00
_cell.angle_gamma   90.00
#
_symmetry.space_group_name_H-M   'P 1'
#
loop_
_entity.id
_entity.type
_entity.pdbx_description
1 polymer ?
#
loop_
_entity_poly.entity_id
_entity_poly.type
_entity_poly.pdbx_seq_one_letter_code
_entity_poly.pdbx_strand_id
1 'polypeptide(L)' 'MQPERILRVAAPHFVAGAIWRRDVAGWRCVRAAPVIKWMVGQPADEVKSYLVRKGWVFEWL' A
#
# COMPACT_ATOMS: atom_id res chain seq x y z
N MET A 1 -18.97 -7.39 5.44
CA MET A 1 -17.52 -7.52 5.17
C MET A 1 -17.04 -6.19 4.60
N GLN A 2 -15.95 -5.63 5.13
CA GLN A 2 -15.35 -4.42 4.55
C GLN A 2 -14.63 -4.79 3.24
N PRO A 3 -14.67 -3.93 2.21
CA PRO A 3 -14.00 -4.23 0.95
C PRO A 3 -12.48 -4.19 1.14
N GLU A 4 -11.79 -5.14 0.50
CA GLU A 4 -10.33 -5.25 0.49
C GLU A 4 -9.79 -5.03 -0.92
N ARG A 5 -8.56 -4.49 -0.99
CA ARG A 5 -7.81 -4.28 -2.23
C ARG A 5 -6.36 -4.68 -2.04
N ILE A 6 -5.72 -5.13 -3.10
CA ILE A 6 -4.30 -5.45 -3.08
C ILE A 6 -3.56 -4.34 -3.82
N LEU A 7 -2.48 -3.86 -3.22
CA LEU A 7 -1.53 -2.96 -3.87
C LEU A 7 -0.28 -3.76 -4.20
N ARG A 8 0.12 -3.77 -5.47
CA ARG A 8 1.44 -4.22 -5.92
C ARG A 8 2.35 -3.01 -6.07
N VAL A 9 3.55 -3.10 -5.51
CA VAL A 9 4.59 -2.06 -5.57
C VAL A 9 5.84 -2.66 -6.20
N ALA A 10 6.38 -2.00 -7.22
CA ALA A 10 7.63 -2.34 -7.87
C ALA A 10 8.64 -1.20 -7.68
N ALA A 11 9.73 -1.51 -6.99
CA ALA A 11 10.89 -0.66 -6.76
C ALA A 11 12.12 -1.29 -7.43
N PRO A 12 13.25 -0.57 -7.58
CA PRO A 12 14.43 -1.09 -8.30
C PRO A 12 14.95 -2.46 -7.85
N HIS A 13 14.75 -2.83 -6.59
CA HIS A 13 15.30 -4.06 -6.00
C HIS A 13 14.25 -5.01 -5.42
N PHE A 14 12.95 -4.69 -5.52
CA PHE A 14 11.91 -5.57 -5.01
C PHE A 14 10.55 -5.34 -5.67
N VAL A 15 9.74 -6.40 -5.65
CA VAL A 15 8.30 -6.33 -5.88
C VAL A 15 7.60 -6.84 -4.63
N ALA A 16 6.65 -6.08 -4.11
CA ALA A 16 5.99 -6.39 -2.85
C ALA A 16 4.49 -6.07 -2.90
N GLY A 17 3.72 -6.81 -2.10
CA GLY A 17 2.28 -6.66 -1.97
C GLY A 17 1.86 -6.10 -0.61
N ALA A 18 0.79 -5.31 -0.61
CA ALA A 18 0.09 -4.87 0.59
C ALA A 18 -1.43 -5.04 0.43
N ILE A 19 -2.11 -5.39 1.52
CA ILE A 19 -3.57 -5.50 1.60
C ILE A 19 -4.11 -4.26 2.28
N TRP A 20 -5.12 -3.69 1.66
CA TRP A 20 -5.81 -2.49 2.07
C TRP A 20 -7.26 -2.79 2.36
N ARG A 21 -7.80 -2.19 3.41
CA ARG A 21 -9.19 -2.34 3.80
C ARG A 21 -9.82 -0.96 3.94
N ARG A 22 -11.08 -0.82 3.51
CA ARG A 22 -11.83 0.43 3.65
C ARG A 22 -12.58 0.45 4.98
N ASP A 23 -12.35 1.51 5.75
CA ASP A 23 -13.13 1.86 6.94
C ASP A 23 -13.85 3.21 6.76
N VAL A 24 -14.41 3.76 7.85
CA VAL A 24 -15.10 5.06 7.87
C VAL A 24 -14.18 6.25 7.56
N ALA A 25 -12.88 6.12 7.83
CA ALA A 25 -11.88 7.16 7.60
C ALA A 25 -11.21 7.03 6.22
N GLY A 26 -11.31 5.87 5.57
CA GLY A 26 -10.82 5.66 4.20
C GLY A 26 -10.12 4.31 4.01
N TRP A 27 -9.21 4.24 3.04
CA TRP A 27 -8.39 3.05 2.81
C TRP A 27 -7.16 3.07 3.73
N ARG A 28 -7.00 2.00 4.52
CA ARG A 28 -5.83 1.79 5.37
C ARG A 28 -5.17 0.45 5.09
N CYS A 29 -3.85 0.42 5.15
CA CYS A 29 -3.11 -0.81 4.97
C CYS A 29 -3.24 -1.67 6.24
N VAL A 30 -3.70 -2.91 6.07
CA VAL A 30 -3.90 -3.85 7.18
C VAL A 30 -2.81 -4.92 7.24
N ARG A 31 -2.19 -5.23 6.09
CA ARG A 31 -1.10 -6.20 5.98
C ARG A 31 -0.16 -5.78 4.87
N ALA A 32 1.14 -6.01 5.04
CA ALA A 32 2.14 -5.71 4.03
C ALA A 32 3.29 -6.72 4.09
N ALA A 33 3.97 -6.94 2.97
CA ALA A 33 5.21 -7.71 2.94
C ALA A 33 6.29 -7.05 3.82
N PRO A 34 7.27 -7.81 4.37
CA PRO A 34 8.25 -7.29 5.32
C PRO A 34 9.00 -6.03 4.87
N VAL A 35 9.40 -5.96 3.59
CA VAL A 35 10.14 -4.83 3.02
C VAL A 35 9.34 -3.51 2.97
N ILE A 36 8.01 -3.60 2.99
CA ILE A 36 7.09 -2.46 3.03
C ILE A 36 6.20 -2.49 4.29
N LYS A 37 6.64 -3.15 5.36
CA LYS A 37 5.88 -3.27 6.62
C LYS A 37 5.49 -1.92 7.23
N TRP A 38 6.26 -0.87 6.97
CA TRP A 38 5.97 0.50 7.38
C TRP A 38 4.64 1.04 6.85
N MET A 39 4.07 0.45 5.79
CA MET A 39 2.75 0.84 5.27
C MET A 39 1.61 0.48 6.23
N VAL A 40 1.76 -0.53 7.09
CA VAL A 40 0.68 -0.99 7.97
C VAL A 40 0.21 0.16 8.88
N GLY A 41 -1.10 0.41 8.87
CA GLY A 41 -1.75 1.50 9.59
C GLY A 41 -1.76 2.85 8.85
N GLN A 42 -0.98 2.99 7.77
CA GLN A 42 -0.92 4.23 7.00
C GLN A 42 -2.15 4.40 6.09
N PRO A 43 -2.60 5.65 5.87
CA PRO A 43 -3.63 5.95 4.89
C PRO A 43 -3.07 5.85 3.46
N ALA A 44 -3.94 5.50 2.52
CA ALA A 44 -3.54 5.23 1.13
C ALA A 44 -2.92 6.45 0.44
N ASP A 45 -3.40 7.66 0.75
CA ASP A 45 -2.93 8.91 0.13
C ASP A 45 -1.50 9.28 0.56
N GLU A 46 -1.15 9.03 1.83
CA GLU A 46 0.21 9.24 2.33
C GLU A 46 1.19 8.24 1.72
N VAL A 47 0.79 6.96 1.66
CA VAL A 47 1.61 5.93 1.00
C VAL A 47 1.77 6.24 -0.49
N LYS A 48 0.71 6.62 -1.19
CA LYS A 48 0.77 7.03 -2.59
C LYS A 48 1.76 8.19 -2.79
N SER A 49 1.68 9.22 -1.96
CA SER A 49 2.60 10.37 -2.00
C SER A 49 4.06 9.93 -1.78
N TYR A 50 4.30 9.02 -0.85
CA TYR A 50 5.62 8.45 -0.63
C TYR A 50 6.14 7.68 -1.85
N LEU A 51 5.31 6.80 -2.44
CA LEU A 51 5.68 5.98 -3.58
C LEU A 51 6.03 6.84 -4.81
N VAL A 52 5.21 7.87 -5.08
CA VAL A 52 5.46 8.85 -6.14
C VAL A 52 6.78 9.59 -5.90
N ARG A 53 7.01 10.08 -4.69
CA ARG A 53 8.27 10.77 -4.34
C ARG A 53 9.50 9.88 -4.51
N LYS A 54 9.36 8.58 -4.29
CA LYS A 54 10.43 7.58 -4.50
C LYS A 54 10.56 7.12 -5.96
N GLY A 55 9.64 7.52 -6.84
CA GLY A 55 9.61 7.06 -8.23
C GLY A 55 9.29 5.56 -8.35
N TRP A 56 8.61 4.97 -7.36
CA TRP A 56 8.25 3.56 -7.40
C TRP A 56 6.94 3.38 -8.17
N VAL A 57 6.88 2.32 -8.98
CA VAL A 57 5.68 1.95 -9.73
C VAL A 57 4.74 1.20 -8.80
N PHE A 58 3.44 1.47 -8.89
CA PHE A 58 2.44 0.75 -8.12
C PHE A 58 1.12 0.63 -8.87
N GLU A 59 0.39 -0.45 -8.59
CA GLU A 59 -0.92 -0.73 -9.19
C GLU A 59 -1.85 -1.39 -8.17
N TRP A 60 -3.15 -1.10 -8.29
CA TRP A 60 -4.20 -1.75 -7.52
C TRP A 60 -4.71 -2.96 -8.29
N LEU A 61 -4.72 -4.13 -7.65
CA LEU A 61 -5.22 -5.40 -8.18
C LEU A 61 -6.62 -5.69 -7.62
#